data_AF-A0A4U3ETV2-F1
#
_entry.id   AF-A0A4U3ETV2-F1
#
_cell.length_a   1.000
_cell.length_b   1.000
_cell.length_c   1.000
_cell.angle_alpha   90.00
_cell.angle_beta   90.00
_cell.angle_gamma   90.00
#
_symmetry.space_group_name_H-M   'P 1'
#
loop_
_entity.id
_entity.type
_entity.pdbx_description
1 polymer ?
#
loop_
_entity_poly.entity_id
_entity_poly.type
_entity_poly.pdbx_seq_one_letter_code
_entity_poly.pdbx_strand_id
1 'polypeptide(L)'
;MKHGMKKNYKQILGLMVVIISLVGSSVGLGGAQVDAATSSQNPDAKRAFSHMVFLGDSITAGYEPGVKAANYDGFAPRLAEQGLFRSAVQSQNHSILGLTSTGLDNYLSKVTAGSKITTNDIQANLPGAVYSLNTIQAKKDIAQADLITVTIGGNDFLNALGSLNELPQDISSLNLDQVGTKYKINIDHIMKQLTSLNAKAVIVVADQYQPMPAEVGTQLYAGLNTVANQFSQIVDQTVKSYVAQGYDVRVAHVSKDFPGKELAMTHIAEGDIHPNQTGYDAIAHTFAQTIWGSKGDRTPFIKGQSATSTTPVIVTNGQPLQTAYAPLIRKGKTYVTLRDVTTALGATVNWSNATQTATIQSGKNKISIPVNSKQIKVNGATQTIDNSAFIQTTKGTQKVYVPLTVLTQAFDYNVQYVARWKAVFIRS
;
A
#
# COMPACT_ATOMS: atom_id res chain seq x y z
N MET A 1 -31.67 21.84 -9.21
CA MET A 1 -31.30 20.51 -9.75
C MET A 1 -30.59 19.61 -8.72
N LYS A 2 -31.08 19.57 -7.46
CA LYS A 2 -30.60 18.68 -6.35
C LYS A 2 -31.71 17.70 -5.88
N HIS A 3 -32.78 17.54 -6.66
CA HIS A 3 -34.03 16.91 -6.18
C HIS A 3 -34.28 15.50 -6.75
N GLY A 4 -33.48 15.02 -7.70
CA GLY A 4 -33.61 13.66 -8.27
C GLY A 4 -33.03 12.55 -7.38
N MET A 5 -31.83 12.77 -6.81
CA MET A 5 -31.13 11.77 -5.98
C MET A 5 -31.86 11.36 -4.70
N LYS A 6 -32.76 12.18 -4.15
CA LYS A 6 -33.45 11.86 -2.88
C LYS A 6 -34.65 10.92 -3.04
N LYS A 7 -35.18 10.72 -4.25
CA LYS A 7 -36.45 9.97 -4.42
C LYS A 7 -36.27 8.46 -4.41
N ASN A 8 -35.20 7.93 -5.02
CA ASN A 8 -34.96 6.48 -5.05
C ASN A 8 -34.27 5.97 -3.77
N TYR A 9 -33.48 6.82 -3.08
CA TYR A 9 -32.91 6.46 -1.77
C TYR A 9 -33.95 6.39 -0.65
N LYS A 10 -35.09 7.10 -0.76
CA LYS A 10 -36.16 7.04 0.27
C LYS A 10 -36.89 5.70 0.31
N GLN A 11 -36.90 4.94 -0.79
CA GLN A 11 -37.43 3.57 -0.77
C GLN A 11 -36.46 2.59 -0.10
N ILE A 12 -35.14 2.85 -0.18
CA ILE A 12 -34.10 2.04 0.46
C ILE A 12 -33.94 2.41 1.95
N LEU A 13 -34.06 3.70 2.32
CA LEU A 13 -34.05 4.14 3.72
C LEU A 13 -35.32 3.77 4.51
N GLY A 14 -36.42 3.42 3.83
CA GLY A 14 -37.69 3.06 4.46
C GLY A 14 -37.66 1.74 5.26
N LEU A 15 -36.61 0.93 5.11
CA LEU A 15 -36.41 -0.32 5.85
C LEU A 15 -35.31 -0.24 6.92
N MET A 16 -34.63 0.89 7.10
CA MET A 16 -33.51 1.03 8.05
C MET A 16 -33.91 1.75 9.35
N VAL A 17 -34.91 1.22 10.05
CA VAL A 17 -35.02 1.41 11.50
C VAL A 17 -35.27 0.03 12.09
N VAL A 18 -34.45 -0.33 13.09
CA VAL A 18 -34.36 -1.62 13.79
C VAL A 18 -33.41 -2.62 13.12
N ILE A 19 -32.12 -2.55 13.50
CA ILE A 19 -31.33 -3.62 14.15
C ILE A 19 -29.92 -3.03 14.36
N ILE A 20 -29.73 -2.37 15.51
CA ILE A 20 -28.40 -2.18 16.11
C ILE A 20 -28.56 -2.57 17.57
N SER A 21 -28.41 -3.85 17.88
CA SER A 21 -27.90 -4.33 19.17
C SER A 21 -27.60 -5.83 19.09
N LEU A 22 -26.46 -6.22 19.66
CA LEU A 22 -25.99 -7.58 19.96
C LEU A 22 -25.42 -8.40 18.80
N VAL A 23 -24.09 -8.43 18.68
CA VAL A 23 -23.34 -9.69 18.83
C VAL A 23 -22.00 -9.40 19.53
N GLY A 24 -21.99 -9.62 20.84
CA GLY A 24 -20.81 -10.02 21.57
C GLY A 24 -21.07 -11.42 22.10
N SER A 25 -20.53 -12.45 21.47
CA SER A 25 -20.08 -13.70 22.11
C SER A 25 -19.42 -14.60 21.08
N SER A 26 -18.22 -15.04 21.43
CA SER A 26 -17.48 -16.14 20.85
C SER A 26 -18.30 -17.44 20.83
N VAL A 27 -18.38 -18.09 19.68
CA VAL A 27 -18.68 -19.53 19.60
C VAL A 27 -17.69 -20.14 18.60
N GLY A 28 -16.83 -21.01 19.11
CA GLY A 28 -15.98 -21.87 18.28
C GLY A 28 -16.80 -23.02 17.72
N LEU A 29 -16.59 -23.33 16.45
CA LEU A 29 -16.93 -24.61 15.84
C LEU A 29 -15.71 -25.08 15.07
N GLY A 30 -15.23 -26.26 15.47
CA GLY A 30 -13.98 -26.84 15.00
C GLY A 30 -14.10 -27.59 13.68
N GLY A 31 -12.93 -27.73 13.06
CA GLY A 31 -12.45 -28.98 12.47
C GLY A 31 -13.08 -29.45 11.17
N ALA A 32 -12.48 -29.04 10.05
CA ALA A 32 -12.16 -29.97 8.98
C ALA A 32 -10.68 -29.79 8.63
N GLN A 33 -9.85 -30.77 9.02
CA GLN A 33 -8.48 -30.90 8.56
C GLN A 33 -8.51 -31.12 7.05
N VAL A 34 -7.97 -30.18 6.30
CA VAL A 34 -7.51 -30.40 4.93
C VAL A 34 -6.00 -30.56 5.00
N ASP A 35 -5.56 -31.72 4.54
CA ASP A 35 -4.18 -32.20 4.66
C ASP A 35 -3.15 -31.18 4.16
N ALA A 36 -2.12 -31.02 4.97
CA ALA A 36 -0.95 -30.21 4.70
C ALA A 36 -0.14 -30.83 3.54
N ALA A 37 -0.51 -30.52 2.31
CA ALA A 37 0.33 -30.72 1.14
C ALA A 37 1.39 -29.60 1.10
N THR A 38 2.61 -29.94 1.52
CA THR A 38 3.89 -29.26 1.19
C THR A 38 3.85 -27.73 1.15
N SER A 39 4.16 -27.07 2.28
CA SER A 39 4.52 -25.65 2.25
C SER A 39 5.85 -25.47 1.51
N SER A 40 5.82 -25.39 0.18
CA SER A 40 6.88 -24.73 -0.55
C SER A 40 6.94 -23.31 0.00
N GLN A 41 7.98 -22.99 0.77
CA GLN A 41 8.20 -21.61 1.22
C GLN A 41 8.18 -20.73 -0.03
N ASN A 42 7.26 -19.76 -0.10
CA ASN A 42 7.21 -18.84 -1.23
C ASN A 42 8.62 -18.22 -1.40
N PRO A 43 9.32 -18.44 -2.53
CA PRO A 43 10.68 -17.96 -2.72
C PRO A 43 10.77 -16.43 -2.59
N ASP A 44 9.68 -15.72 -2.88
CA ASP A 44 9.60 -14.28 -2.76
C ASP A 44 9.33 -13.80 -1.34
N ALA A 45 9.02 -14.65 -0.35
CA ALA A 45 8.66 -14.20 1.00
C ALA A 45 9.68 -13.22 1.61
N LYS A 46 10.95 -13.31 1.21
CA LYS A 46 12.06 -12.43 1.60
C LYS A 46 12.56 -11.51 0.48
N ARG A 47 12.03 -11.60 -0.75
CA ARG A 47 12.47 -10.79 -1.90
C ARG A 47 12.22 -9.31 -1.65
N ALA A 48 13.29 -8.54 -1.79
CA ALA A 48 13.28 -7.10 -1.68
C ALA A 48 12.82 -6.45 -2.99
N PHE A 49 12.00 -5.41 -2.86
CA PHE A 49 11.57 -4.55 -3.95
C PHE A 49 11.86 -3.12 -3.50
N SER A 50 12.97 -2.55 -3.95
CA SER A 50 13.45 -1.26 -3.47
C SER A 50 12.89 -0.10 -4.30
N HIS A 51 12.54 -0.35 -5.56
CA HIS A 51 11.90 0.61 -6.44
C HIS A 51 10.53 0.08 -6.88
N MET A 52 9.46 0.69 -6.36
CA MET A 52 8.08 0.32 -6.66
C MET A 52 7.42 1.39 -7.51
N VAL A 53 6.75 0.99 -8.58
CA VAL A 53 5.99 1.88 -9.45
C VAL A 53 4.52 1.46 -9.46
N PHE A 54 3.64 2.41 -9.19
CA PHE A 54 2.20 2.21 -9.16
C PHE A 54 1.57 2.93 -10.35
N LEU A 55 0.93 2.18 -11.25
CA LEU A 55 0.27 2.68 -12.45
C LEU A 55 -1.23 2.37 -12.38
N GLY A 56 -2.07 3.31 -12.79
CA GLY A 56 -3.50 3.04 -12.84
C GLY A 56 -4.38 4.27 -12.76
N ASP A 57 -5.62 4.04 -12.37
CA ASP A 57 -6.66 5.04 -12.24
C ASP A 57 -6.82 5.54 -10.79
N SER A 58 -8.03 5.92 -10.41
CA SER A 58 -8.39 6.42 -9.08
C SER A 58 -8.12 5.43 -7.95
N ILE A 59 -8.15 4.12 -8.22
CA ILE A 59 -7.84 3.10 -7.22
C ILE A 59 -6.36 3.14 -6.86
N THR A 60 -5.48 3.29 -7.86
CA THR A 60 -4.04 3.46 -7.64
C THR A 60 -3.72 4.81 -6.99
N ALA A 61 -4.48 5.86 -7.31
CA ALA A 61 -4.32 7.15 -6.64
C ALA A 61 -4.67 7.08 -5.14
N GLY A 62 -5.56 6.17 -4.75
CA GLY A 62 -6.12 6.13 -3.40
C GLY A 62 -7.23 7.16 -3.19
N TYR A 63 -8.01 7.44 -4.24
CA TYR A 63 -9.11 8.38 -4.19
C TYR A 63 -10.17 7.97 -3.16
N GLU A 64 -10.61 8.93 -2.35
CA GLU A 64 -11.83 8.84 -1.54
C GLU A 64 -12.63 10.15 -1.66
N PRO A 65 -13.97 10.08 -1.66
CA PRO A 65 -14.80 11.26 -1.71
C PRO A 65 -14.52 12.18 -0.52
N GLY A 66 -14.35 13.49 -0.80
CA GLY A 66 -14.08 14.49 0.22
C GLY A 66 -12.63 14.52 0.75
N VAL A 67 -11.77 13.60 0.33
CA VAL A 67 -10.35 13.58 0.71
C VAL A 67 -9.51 14.37 -0.31
N LYS A 68 -8.60 15.21 0.18
CA LYS A 68 -7.65 15.94 -0.67
C LYS A 68 -6.56 15.00 -1.15
N ALA A 69 -6.13 15.14 -2.41
CA ALA A 69 -5.08 14.33 -3.01
C ALA A 69 -3.78 14.20 -2.19
N ALA A 70 -3.34 15.27 -1.54
CA ALA A 70 -2.15 15.25 -0.68
C ALA A 70 -2.27 14.31 0.54
N ASN A 71 -3.50 13.88 0.86
CA ASN A 71 -3.83 13.02 1.98
C ASN A 71 -4.35 11.65 1.52
N TYR A 72 -4.26 11.31 0.23
CA TYR A 72 -4.69 10.00 -0.23
C TYR A 72 -3.91 8.88 0.44
N ASP A 73 -4.66 7.88 0.91
CA ASP A 73 -4.15 6.76 1.68
C ASP A 73 -4.75 5.43 1.19
N GLY A 74 -4.51 5.16 -0.09
CA GLY A 74 -5.01 3.97 -0.78
C GLY A 74 -4.13 2.74 -0.60
N PHE A 75 -4.28 1.77 -1.52
CA PHE A 75 -3.51 0.53 -1.44
C PHE A 75 -2.01 0.70 -1.75
N ALA A 76 -1.66 1.66 -2.63
CA ALA A 76 -0.29 1.88 -3.07
C ALA A 76 0.68 2.22 -1.91
N PRO A 77 0.42 3.23 -1.06
CA PRO A 77 1.27 3.49 0.10
C PRO A 77 1.29 2.31 1.08
N ARG A 78 0.15 1.63 1.30
CA ARG A 78 0.07 0.42 2.16
C ARG A 78 0.95 -0.72 1.65
N LEU A 79 0.99 -0.93 0.34
CA LEU A 79 1.85 -1.95 -0.26
C LEU A 79 3.33 -1.58 -0.15
N ALA A 80 3.67 -0.30 -0.34
CA ALA A 80 5.03 0.19 -0.12
C ALA A 80 5.48 0.00 1.34
N GLU A 81 4.59 0.25 2.30
CA GLU A 81 4.82 -0.02 3.73
C GLU A 81 5.18 -1.50 3.99
N GLN A 82 4.55 -2.44 3.28
CA GLN A 82 4.89 -3.87 3.38
C GLN A 82 6.31 -4.18 2.86
N GLY A 83 6.78 -3.45 1.85
CA GLY A 83 8.15 -3.56 1.34
C GLY A 83 9.21 -3.20 2.39
N LEU A 84 8.89 -2.32 3.35
CA LEU A 84 9.80 -1.89 4.41
C LEU A 84 10.23 -3.02 5.35
N PHE A 85 9.50 -4.13 5.38
CA PHE A 85 9.94 -5.31 6.10
C PHE A 85 11.12 -6.03 5.42
N ARG A 86 11.46 -5.70 4.17
CA ARG A 86 12.40 -6.47 3.32
C ARG A 86 13.55 -5.63 2.76
N SER A 87 13.29 -4.37 2.40
CA SER A 87 14.32 -3.41 1.99
C SER A 87 13.97 -1.98 2.39
N ALA A 88 14.88 -1.04 2.16
CA ALA A 88 14.46 0.34 1.98
C ALA A 88 13.60 0.40 0.71
N VAL A 89 12.50 1.16 0.77
CA VAL A 89 11.57 1.30 -0.36
C VAL A 89 11.58 2.75 -0.83
N GLN A 90 11.59 2.91 -2.15
CA GLN A 90 11.23 4.11 -2.87
C GLN A 90 10.05 3.77 -3.77
N SER A 91 8.98 4.56 -3.68
CA SER A 91 7.75 4.34 -4.43
C SER A 91 7.39 5.55 -5.27
N GLN A 92 6.95 5.32 -6.50
CA GLN A 92 6.43 6.35 -7.41
C GLN A 92 5.02 5.99 -7.85
N ASN A 93 4.10 6.95 -7.72
CA ASN A 93 2.72 6.80 -8.14
C ASN A 93 2.46 7.66 -9.37
N HIS A 94 2.22 7.01 -10.51
CA HIS A 94 1.91 7.66 -11.80
C HIS A 94 0.45 7.42 -12.20
N SER A 95 -0.46 7.39 -11.22
CA SER A 95 -1.89 7.26 -11.48
C SER A 95 -2.54 8.54 -11.96
N ILE A 96 -3.64 8.39 -12.69
CA ILE A 96 -4.43 9.49 -13.21
C ILE A 96 -5.91 9.14 -13.01
N LEU A 97 -6.65 9.97 -12.28
CA LEU A 97 -8.05 9.70 -11.94
C LEU A 97 -8.92 9.57 -13.20
N GLY A 98 -9.83 8.60 -13.21
CA GLY A 98 -10.78 8.40 -14.30
C GLY A 98 -10.20 7.78 -15.57
N LEU A 99 -8.95 7.32 -15.56
CA LEU A 99 -8.38 6.59 -16.69
C LEU A 99 -9.17 5.33 -17.01
N THR A 100 -9.44 5.13 -18.29
CA THR A 100 -9.80 3.83 -18.87
C THR A 100 -8.54 3.06 -19.26
N SER A 101 -8.68 1.78 -19.58
CA SER A 101 -7.59 0.96 -20.14
C SER A 101 -7.02 1.57 -21.42
N THR A 102 -7.86 2.20 -22.26
CA THR A 102 -7.39 2.94 -23.45
C THR A 102 -6.56 4.17 -23.06
N GLY A 103 -6.99 4.90 -22.03
CA GLY A 103 -6.25 6.07 -21.53
C GLY A 103 -4.87 5.68 -20.98
N LEU A 104 -4.79 4.58 -20.24
CA LEU A 104 -3.52 4.07 -19.71
C LEU A 104 -2.59 3.58 -20.84
N ASP A 105 -3.14 2.87 -21.83
CA ASP A 105 -2.39 2.46 -23.04
C ASP A 105 -1.79 3.68 -23.76
N ASN A 106 -2.61 4.70 -24.02
CA ASN A 106 -2.16 5.96 -24.60
C ASN A 106 -1.09 6.65 -23.75
N TYR A 107 -1.27 6.69 -22.43
CA TYR A 107 -0.28 7.28 -21.52
C TYR A 107 1.06 6.55 -21.61
N LEU A 108 1.09 5.21 -21.57
CA LEU A 108 2.32 4.44 -21.69
C LEU A 108 3.01 4.60 -23.05
N SER A 109 2.23 4.81 -24.12
CA SER A 109 2.79 5.17 -25.43
C SER A 109 3.53 6.51 -25.38
N LYS A 110 2.95 7.52 -24.69
CA LYS A 110 3.59 8.83 -24.50
C LYS A 110 4.80 8.77 -23.56
N VAL A 111 4.75 7.92 -22.54
CA VAL A 111 5.89 7.60 -21.66
C VAL A 111 7.03 6.99 -22.46
N THR A 112 6.75 5.99 -23.29
CA THR A 112 7.74 5.35 -24.16
C THR A 112 8.40 6.36 -25.10
N ALA A 113 7.61 7.27 -25.67
CA ALA A 113 8.09 8.36 -26.52
C ALA A 113 8.83 9.50 -25.76
N GLY A 114 8.71 9.59 -24.43
CA GLY A 114 9.29 10.68 -23.63
C GLY A 114 8.71 12.07 -23.97
N SER A 115 7.44 12.12 -24.42
CA SER A 115 6.81 13.36 -24.89
C SER A 115 6.18 14.15 -23.76
N LYS A 116 6.26 15.48 -23.79
CA LYS A 116 5.44 16.32 -22.90
C LYS A 116 3.97 16.20 -23.30
N ILE A 117 3.09 15.98 -22.32
CA ILE A 117 1.66 15.74 -22.56
C ILE A 117 0.77 16.52 -21.59
N THR A 118 -0.50 16.61 -21.97
CA THR A 118 -1.65 16.99 -21.16
C THR A 118 -2.58 15.79 -20.98
N THR A 119 -3.59 15.90 -20.12
CA THR A 119 -4.60 14.85 -19.97
C THR A 119 -5.38 14.59 -21.26
N ASN A 120 -5.66 15.62 -22.06
CA ASN A 120 -6.39 15.48 -23.32
C ASN A 120 -5.61 14.68 -24.38
N ASP A 121 -4.28 14.63 -24.30
CA ASP A 121 -3.45 13.85 -25.22
C ASP A 121 -3.56 12.34 -25.00
N ILE A 122 -4.12 11.92 -23.86
CA ILE A 122 -4.26 10.51 -23.46
C ILE A 122 -5.73 10.07 -23.34
N GLN A 123 -6.60 10.94 -22.81
CA GLN A 123 -8.04 10.70 -22.69
C GLN A 123 -8.79 12.01 -22.45
N ALA A 124 -9.86 12.24 -23.20
CA ALA A 124 -10.72 13.40 -23.01
C ALA A 124 -11.45 13.36 -21.65
N ASN A 125 -11.80 14.54 -21.13
CA ASN A 125 -12.65 14.72 -19.94
C ASN A 125 -12.11 14.11 -18.63
N LEU A 126 -10.81 13.87 -18.54
CA LEU A 126 -10.19 13.53 -17.26
C LEU A 126 -10.32 14.72 -16.29
N PRO A 127 -10.58 14.49 -14.99
CA PRO A 127 -10.73 15.54 -13.97
C PRO A 127 -9.42 16.29 -13.65
N GLY A 128 -8.35 16.05 -14.41
CA GLY A 128 -6.99 16.52 -14.15
C GLY A 128 -6.09 15.39 -13.64
N ALA A 129 -4.78 15.60 -13.70
CA ALA A 129 -3.81 14.67 -13.13
C ALA A 129 -3.56 15.04 -11.66
N VAL A 130 -3.76 14.08 -10.76
CA VAL A 130 -3.45 14.24 -9.33
C VAL A 130 -1.93 14.23 -9.10
N TYR A 131 -1.22 13.44 -9.91
CA TYR A 131 0.24 13.40 -9.95
C TYR A 131 0.78 14.07 -11.21
N SER A 132 2.09 14.31 -11.26
CA SER A 132 2.75 14.93 -12.41
C SER A 132 2.66 14.04 -13.65
N LEU A 133 2.24 14.60 -14.80
CA LEU A 133 2.31 13.91 -16.10
C LEU A 133 3.72 13.94 -16.72
N ASN A 134 4.76 13.80 -15.89
CA ASN A 134 6.13 13.81 -16.34
C ASN A 134 6.52 12.44 -16.91
N THR A 135 6.27 12.28 -18.22
CA THR A 135 6.56 11.07 -18.98
C THR A 135 8.03 10.67 -18.96
N ILE A 136 8.96 11.63 -18.91
CA ILE A 136 10.40 11.36 -18.83
C ILE A 136 10.73 10.71 -17.48
N GLN A 137 10.18 11.26 -16.39
CA GLN A 137 10.36 10.68 -15.07
C GLN A 137 9.67 9.32 -14.96
N ALA A 138 8.43 9.19 -15.42
CA ALA A 138 7.72 7.91 -15.44
C ALA A 138 8.47 6.82 -16.22
N LYS A 139 9.07 7.16 -17.37
CA LYS A 139 9.89 6.23 -18.15
C LYS A 139 11.11 5.76 -17.34
N LYS A 140 11.79 6.69 -16.66
CA LYS A 140 12.93 6.36 -15.80
C LYS A 140 12.52 5.47 -14.63
N ASP A 141 11.42 5.80 -13.97
CA ASP A 141 10.92 5.05 -12.82
C ASP A 141 10.54 3.62 -13.23
N ILE A 142 9.81 3.45 -14.34
CA ILE A 142 9.44 2.13 -14.88
C ILE A 142 10.69 1.32 -15.24
N ALA A 143 11.67 1.94 -15.91
CA ALA A 143 12.92 1.26 -16.28
C ALA A 143 13.76 0.82 -15.08
N GLN A 144 13.62 1.48 -13.92
CA GLN A 144 14.33 1.18 -12.69
C GLN A 144 13.52 0.32 -11.69
N ALA A 145 12.24 0.09 -11.98
CA ALA A 145 11.35 -0.61 -11.07
C ALA A 145 11.78 -2.07 -10.84
N ASP A 146 11.74 -2.49 -9.58
CA ASP A 146 11.78 -3.90 -9.19
C ASP A 146 10.37 -4.50 -9.23
N LEU A 147 9.36 -3.68 -8.92
CA LEU A 147 7.94 -4.03 -8.86
C LEU A 147 7.11 -2.93 -9.55
N ILE A 148 6.20 -3.35 -10.44
CA ILE A 148 5.21 -2.49 -11.07
C ILE A 148 3.83 -3.06 -10.75
N THR A 149 2.91 -2.23 -10.24
CA THR A 149 1.51 -2.62 -10.08
C THR A 149 0.62 -1.89 -11.08
N VAL A 150 -0.43 -2.56 -11.55
CA VAL A 150 -1.43 -1.97 -12.45
C VAL A 150 -2.85 -2.19 -11.91
N THR A 151 -3.61 -1.10 -11.73
CA THR A 151 -5.08 -1.18 -11.54
C THR A 151 -5.78 -0.36 -12.62
N ILE A 152 -6.56 -1.01 -13.47
CA ILE A 152 -7.28 -0.34 -14.55
C ILE A 152 -8.44 -1.20 -15.06
N GLY A 153 -9.52 -0.57 -15.50
CA GLY A 153 -10.66 -1.25 -16.14
C GLY A 153 -12.02 -0.84 -15.59
N GLY A 154 -12.07 -0.38 -14.34
CA GLY A 154 -13.32 0.07 -13.72
C GLY A 154 -14.03 1.13 -14.56
N ASN A 155 -13.31 2.13 -15.05
CA ASN A 155 -13.87 3.19 -15.90
C ASN A 155 -14.33 2.69 -17.29
N ASP A 156 -13.71 1.65 -17.84
CA ASP A 156 -14.17 1.03 -19.09
C ASP A 156 -15.56 0.44 -18.90
N PHE A 157 -15.77 -0.27 -17.79
CA PHE A 157 -17.05 -0.85 -17.44
C PHE A 157 -18.09 0.22 -17.07
N LEU A 158 -17.73 1.20 -16.25
CA LEU A 158 -18.66 2.27 -15.82
C LEU A 158 -19.16 3.10 -17.00
N ASN A 159 -18.30 3.39 -17.98
CA ASN A 159 -18.72 4.08 -19.20
C ASN A 159 -19.75 3.26 -20.00
N ALA A 160 -19.70 1.93 -19.93
CA ALA A 160 -20.67 1.06 -20.57
C ALA A 160 -21.98 0.94 -19.76
N LEU A 161 -21.88 0.90 -18.43
CA LEU A 161 -23.04 0.90 -17.52
C LEU A 161 -23.83 2.22 -17.61
N GLY A 162 -23.16 3.32 -17.95
CA GLY A 162 -23.78 4.62 -18.11
C GLY A 162 -23.93 5.35 -16.77
N SER A 163 -25.18 5.55 -16.33
CA SER A 163 -25.49 6.37 -15.16
C SER A 163 -25.71 5.54 -13.91
N LEU A 164 -24.99 5.87 -12.83
CA LEU A 164 -25.22 5.27 -11.51
C LEU A 164 -26.57 5.68 -10.88
N ASN A 165 -27.24 6.71 -11.42
CA ASN A 165 -28.56 7.14 -10.94
C ASN A 165 -29.73 6.43 -11.64
N GLU A 166 -29.46 5.76 -12.76
CA GLU A 166 -30.45 5.13 -13.63
C GLU A 166 -29.96 3.75 -14.04
N LEU A 167 -29.76 2.88 -13.05
CA LEU A 167 -29.28 1.52 -13.29
C LEU A 167 -30.33 0.69 -14.05
N PRO A 168 -29.91 -0.13 -15.04
CA PRO A 168 -30.81 -1.04 -15.74
C PRO A 168 -31.26 -2.18 -14.79
N GLN A 169 -32.35 -2.88 -15.13
CA GLN A 169 -32.83 -4.01 -14.31
C GLN A 169 -31.89 -5.23 -14.37
N ASP A 170 -31.18 -5.38 -15.48
CA ASP A 170 -30.16 -6.40 -15.73
C ASP A 170 -29.08 -5.85 -16.67
N ILE A 171 -28.14 -6.71 -17.08
CA ILE A 171 -27.05 -6.35 -17.99
C ILE A 171 -27.36 -6.60 -19.47
N SER A 172 -28.57 -7.06 -19.82
CA SER A 172 -28.90 -7.55 -21.18
C SER A 172 -28.86 -6.46 -22.25
N SER A 173 -29.10 -5.21 -21.87
CA SER A 173 -29.03 -4.04 -22.76
C SER A 173 -27.62 -3.47 -22.93
N LEU A 174 -26.63 -3.96 -22.15
CA LEU A 174 -25.26 -3.46 -22.17
C LEU A 174 -24.43 -4.19 -23.24
N ASN A 175 -23.67 -3.44 -24.03
CA ASN A 175 -22.75 -4.02 -25.02
C ASN A 175 -21.41 -4.44 -24.36
N LEU A 176 -21.47 -5.49 -23.54
CA LEU A 176 -20.35 -5.95 -22.73
C LEU A 176 -19.26 -6.67 -23.55
N ASP A 177 -19.63 -7.29 -24.67
CA ASP A 177 -18.68 -7.97 -25.57
C ASP A 177 -17.66 -6.99 -26.16
N GLN A 178 -18.13 -5.82 -26.62
CA GLN A 178 -17.24 -4.79 -27.16
C GLN A 178 -16.32 -4.23 -26.07
N VAL A 179 -16.85 -4.02 -24.86
CA VAL A 179 -16.09 -3.51 -23.71
C VAL A 179 -15.00 -4.50 -23.32
N GLY A 180 -15.35 -5.78 -23.15
CA GLY A 180 -14.41 -6.84 -22.82
C GLY A 180 -13.35 -7.04 -23.90
N THR A 181 -13.73 -6.99 -25.18
CA THR A 181 -12.79 -7.08 -26.30
C THR A 181 -11.79 -5.92 -26.30
N LYS A 182 -12.27 -4.68 -26.10
CA LYS A 182 -11.42 -3.51 -26.05
C LYS A 182 -10.48 -3.54 -24.84
N TYR A 183 -11.01 -3.92 -23.67
CA TYR A 183 -10.22 -4.09 -22.46
C TYR A 183 -9.10 -5.12 -22.64
N LYS A 184 -9.42 -6.27 -23.22
CA LYS A 184 -8.44 -7.32 -23.54
C LYS A 184 -7.30 -6.82 -24.42
N ILE A 185 -7.62 -6.09 -25.50
CA ILE A 185 -6.62 -5.50 -26.40
C ILE A 185 -5.72 -4.53 -25.64
N ASN A 186 -6.32 -3.62 -24.86
CA ASN A 186 -5.56 -2.59 -24.16
C ASN A 186 -4.66 -3.19 -23.07
N ILE A 187 -5.14 -4.19 -22.31
CA ILE A 187 -4.33 -4.84 -21.27
C ILE A 187 -3.14 -5.59 -21.89
N ASP A 188 -3.33 -6.27 -23.03
CA ASP A 188 -2.21 -6.88 -23.74
C ASP A 188 -1.17 -5.84 -24.19
N HIS A 189 -1.62 -4.71 -24.76
CA HIS A 189 -0.73 -3.61 -25.15
C HIS A 189 -0.01 -2.94 -23.98
N ILE A 190 -0.70 -2.72 -22.85
CA ILE A 190 -0.12 -2.20 -21.62
C ILE A 190 0.99 -3.14 -21.13
N MET A 191 0.71 -4.44 -21.06
CA MET A 191 1.69 -5.44 -20.63
C MET A 191 2.90 -5.47 -21.58
N LYS A 192 2.68 -5.41 -22.89
CA LYS A 192 3.74 -5.36 -23.91
C LYS A 192 4.65 -4.16 -23.74
N GLN A 193 4.07 -2.98 -23.50
CA GLN A 193 4.85 -1.75 -23.29
C GLN A 193 5.66 -1.81 -22.01
N LEU A 194 5.06 -2.29 -20.91
CA LEU A 194 5.76 -2.40 -19.62
C LEU A 194 6.92 -3.39 -19.68
N THR A 195 6.72 -4.58 -20.27
CA THR A 195 7.80 -5.57 -20.41
C THR A 195 8.87 -5.13 -21.42
N SER A 196 8.52 -4.29 -22.39
CA SER A 196 9.50 -3.66 -23.29
C SER A 196 10.34 -2.58 -22.59
N LEU A 197 9.72 -1.78 -21.71
CA LEU A 197 10.42 -0.76 -20.92
C LEU A 197 11.27 -1.39 -19.80
N ASN A 198 10.81 -2.50 -19.22
CA ASN A 198 11.53 -3.22 -18.17
C ASN A 198 11.13 -4.70 -18.12
N ALA A 199 11.91 -5.54 -18.82
CA ALA A 199 11.70 -6.99 -18.84
C ALA A 199 12.01 -7.70 -17.52
N LYS A 200 12.64 -7.03 -16.55
CA LYS A 200 13.11 -7.62 -15.28
C LYS A 200 12.18 -7.34 -14.10
N ALA A 201 11.32 -6.33 -14.21
CA ALA A 201 10.37 -5.99 -13.17
C ALA A 201 9.38 -7.13 -12.95
N VAL A 202 8.98 -7.32 -11.69
CA VAL A 202 7.75 -8.06 -11.38
C VAL A 202 6.58 -7.15 -11.69
N ILE A 203 5.63 -7.63 -12.49
CA ILE A 203 4.42 -6.87 -12.82
C ILE A 203 3.22 -7.55 -12.17
N VAL A 204 2.48 -6.82 -11.34
CA VAL A 204 1.26 -7.33 -10.69
C VAL A 204 0.06 -6.54 -11.17
N VAL A 205 -0.85 -7.20 -11.88
CA VAL A 205 -2.07 -6.60 -12.41
C VAL A 205 -3.24 -7.01 -11.53
N ALA A 206 -4.06 -6.05 -11.11
CA ALA A 206 -5.31 -6.36 -10.41
C ALA A 206 -6.43 -6.67 -11.40
N ASP A 207 -7.26 -7.64 -11.05
CA ASP A 207 -8.61 -7.73 -11.62
C ASP A 207 -9.50 -6.60 -11.06
N GLN A 208 -10.77 -6.55 -11.48
CA GLN A 208 -11.68 -5.44 -11.15
C GLN A 208 -12.81 -5.94 -10.26
N TYR A 209 -12.99 -5.29 -9.11
CA TYR A 209 -14.11 -5.57 -8.21
C TYR A 209 -15.39 -4.88 -8.69
N GLN A 210 -16.54 -5.37 -8.23
CA GLN A 210 -17.85 -4.75 -8.45
C GLN A 210 -18.31 -4.02 -7.17
N PRO A 211 -18.42 -2.67 -7.18
CA PRO A 211 -18.90 -1.86 -6.04
C PRO A 211 -20.42 -1.92 -5.71
N MET A 212 -21.27 -2.42 -6.60
CA MET A 212 -22.72 -2.40 -6.46
C MET A 212 -23.19 -3.54 -5.55
N PRO A 213 -23.94 -3.24 -4.47
CA PRO A 213 -24.37 -4.24 -3.52
C PRO A 213 -25.66 -4.94 -4.01
N ALA A 214 -26.04 -6.06 -3.40
CA ALA A 214 -27.18 -6.87 -3.87
C ALA A 214 -28.54 -6.12 -3.84
N GLU A 215 -28.64 -5.05 -3.05
CA GLU A 215 -29.82 -4.19 -2.89
C GLU A 215 -30.19 -3.43 -4.17
N VAL A 216 -29.28 -3.34 -5.16
CA VAL A 216 -29.59 -2.76 -6.47
C VAL A 216 -30.50 -3.64 -7.32
N GLY A 217 -30.70 -4.91 -6.93
CA GLY A 217 -31.52 -5.89 -7.63
C GLY A 217 -30.74 -7.18 -7.89
N THR A 218 -31.35 -8.33 -7.62
CA THR A 218 -30.69 -9.65 -7.68
C THR A 218 -30.19 -10.02 -9.08
N GLN A 219 -30.96 -9.71 -10.12
CA GLN A 219 -30.58 -9.96 -11.51
C GLN A 219 -29.42 -9.08 -11.97
N LEU A 220 -29.52 -7.76 -11.72
CA LEU A 220 -28.43 -6.83 -11.99
C LEU A 220 -27.17 -7.25 -11.22
N TYR A 221 -27.26 -7.50 -9.92
CA TYR A 221 -26.13 -7.91 -9.09
C TYR A 221 -25.44 -9.19 -9.61
N ALA A 222 -26.20 -10.22 -9.97
CA ALA A 222 -25.65 -11.44 -10.56
C ALA A 222 -24.96 -11.17 -11.91
N GLY A 223 -25.57 -10.33 -12.76
CA GLY A 223 -24.98 -9.89 -14.02
C GLY A 223 -23.67 -9.14 -13.83
N LEU A 224 -23.65 -8.17 -12.91
CA LEU A 224 -22.47 -7.37 -12.59
C LEU A 224 -21.30 -8.23 -12.07
N ASN A 225 -21.59 -9.22 -11.21
CA ASN A 225 -20.57 -10.19 -10.77
C ASN A 225 -20.09 -11.09 -11.92
N THR A 226 -20.97 -11.45 -12.86
CA THR A 226 -20.58 -12.18 -14.07
C THR A 226 -19.59 -11.37 -14.91
N VAL A 227 -19.80 -10.06 -15.04
CA VAL A 227 -18.88 -9.17 -15.77
C VAL A 227 -17.54 -9.02 -15.04
N ALA A 228 -17.55 -8.84 -13.72
CA ALA A 228 -16.32 -8.79 -12.92
C ALA A 228 -15.48 -10.08 -13.10
N ASN A 229 -16.15 -11.24 -13.14
CA ASN A 229 -15.51 -12.52 -13.43
C ASN A 229 -14.93 -12.59 -14.86
N GLN A 230 -15.63 -12.04 -15.87
CA GLN A 230 -15.11 -11.96 -17.24
C GLN A 230 -13.85 -11.09 -17.33
N PHE A 231 -13.83 -9.93 -16.65
CA PHE A 231 -12.62 -9.09 -16.58
C PHE A 231 -11.47 -9.84 -15.89
N SER A 232 -11.76 -10.56 -14.81
CA SER A 232 -10.77 -11.39 -14.12
C SER A 232 -10.17 -12.45 -15.04
N GLN A 233 -11.00 -13.13 -15.84
CA GLN A 233 -10.55 -14.12 -16.84
C GLN A 233 -9.69 -13.50 -17.94
N ILE A 234 -9.98 -12.27 -18.38
CA ILE A 234 -9.15 -11.54 -19.36
C ILE A 234 -7.76 -11.26 -18.77
N VAL A 235 -7.70 -10.81 -17.52
CA VAL A 235 -6.43 -10.55 -16.82
C VAL A 235 -5.66 -11.86 -16.63
N ASP A 236 -6.31 -12.93 -16.18
CA ASP A 236 -5.69 -14.25 -16.03
C ASP A 236 -5.08 -14.78 -17.32
N GLN A 237 -5.85 -14.72 -18.41
CA GLN A 237 -5.39 -15.20 -19.71
C GLN A 237 -4.23 -14.35 -20.25
N THR A 238 -4.24 -13.04 -19.97
CA THR A 238 -3.13 -12.16 -20.34
C THR A 238 -1.89 -12.48 -19.50
N VAL A 239 -2.01 -12.54 -18.18
CA VAL A 239 -0.86 -12.88 -17.32
C VAL A 239 -0.30 -14.25 -17.67
N LYS A 240 -1.14 -15.25 -17.91
CA LYS A 240 -0.72 -16.58 -18.37
C LYS A 240 0.10 -16.52 -19.66
N SER A 241 -0.26 -15.67 -20.62
CA SER A 241 0.49 -15.54 -21.88
C SER A 241 1.86 -14.92 -21.67
N TYR A 242 2.01 -13.96 -20.76
CA TYR A 242 3.31 -13.33 -20.45
C TYR A 242 4.20 -14.22 -19.58
N VAL A 243 3.61 -14.98 -18.65
CA VAL A 243 4.34 -16.01 -17.90
C VAL A 243 4.91 -17.07 -18.83
N ALA A 244 4.13 -17.51 -19.83
CA ALA A 244 4.61 -18.47 -20.84
C ALA A 244 5.77 -17.92 -21.71
N GLN A 245 5.93 -16.60 -21.78
CA GLN A 245 7.04 -15.93 -22.44
C GLN A 245 8.25 -15.70 -21.51
N GLY A 246 8.16 -16.11 -20.23
CA GLY A 246 9.25 -16.00 -19.25
C GLY A 246 9.26 -14.72 -18.41
N TYR A 247 8.21 -13.88 -18.48
CA TYR A 247 8.09 -12.70 -17.63
C TYR A 247 7.52 -13.05 -16.24
N ASP A 248 7.97 -12.35 -15.19
CA ASP A 248 7.41 -12.46 -13.84
C ASP A 248 6.18 -11.55 -13.70
N VAL A 249 5.05 -12.03 -14.24
CA VAL A 249 3.76 -11.33 -14.20
C VAL A 249 2.78 -12.11 -13.33
N ARG A 250 1.98 -11.40 -12.53
CA ARG A 250 1.06 -11.99 -11.54
C ARG A 250 -0.29 -11.28 -11.56
N VAL A 251 -1.32 -12.00 -11.12
CA VAL A 251 -2.66 -11.44 -10.92
C VAL A 251 -2.92 -11.25 -9.43
N ALA A 252 -3.27 -10.02 -9.04
CA ALA A 252 -3.85 -9.72 -7.75
C ALA A 252 -5.38 -9.79 -7.88
N HIS A 253 -5.96 -10.91 -7.43
CA HIS A 253 -7.40 -11.14 -7.48
C HIS A 253 -8.13 -10.36 -6.38
N VAL A 254 -8.29 -9.05 -6.55
CA VAL A 254 -8.95 -8.16 -5.60
C VAL A 254 -10.46 -8.30 -5.65
N SER A 255 -11.01 -8.68 -6.81
CA SER A 255 -12.44 -8.85 -7.05
C SER A 255 -13.11 -9.80 -6.05
N LYS A 256 -12.42 -10.88 -5.68
CA LYS A 256 -12.92 -11.94 -4.79
C LYS A 256 -13.28 -11.46 -3.37
N ASP A 257 -12.73 -10.33 -2.93
CA ASP A 257 -12.85 -9.88 -1.54
C ASP A 257 -14.15 -9.11 -1.28
N PHE A 258 -14.77 -8.59 -2.34
CA PHE A 258 -15.89 -7.63 -2.31
C PHE A 258 -17.30 -8.23 -2.26
N PRO A 259 -17.61 -9.40 -2.88
CA PRO A 259 -18.96 -9.96 -2.84
C PRO A 259 -19.55 -10.03 -1.43
N GLY A 260 -20.69 -9.37 -1.23
CA GLY A 260 -21.40 -9.28 0.05
C GLY A 260 -20.80 -8.30 1.07
N LYS A 261 -19.76 -7.55 0.70
CA LYS A 261 -19.08 -6.55 1.53
C LYS A 261 -19.00 -5.18 0.86
N GLU A 262 -19.69 -4.98 -0.25
CA GLU A 262 -19.60 -3.78 -1.08
C GLU A 262 -19.94 -2.52 -0.27
N LEU A 263 -21.03 -2.56 0.51
CA LEU A 263 -21.43 -1.48 1.43
C LEU A 263 -20.39 -1.18 2.52
N ALA A 264 -19.65 -2.19 2.97
CA ALA A 264 -18.66 -2.06 4.03
C ALA A 264 -17.28 -1.61 3.51
N MET A 265 -16.97 -1.89 2.25
CA MET A 265 -15.64 -1.70 1.65
C MET A 265 -15.58 -0.56 0.64
N THR A 266 -16.71 0.05 0.29
CA THR A 266 -16.79 1.17 -0.63
C THR A 266 -17.58 2.33 -0.04
N HIS A 267 -17.57 3.46 -0.72
CA HIS A 267 -18.43 4.60 -0.42
C HIS A 267 -19.81 4.51 -1.11
N ILE A 268 -20.26 3.32 -1.54
CA ILE A 268 -21.44 3.22 -2.43
C ILE A 268 -22.72 3.75 -1.79
N ALA A 269 -22.84 3.63 -0.46
CA ALA A 269 -23.94 4.22 0.32
C ALA A 269 -23.95 5.77 0.31
N GLU A 270 -22.81 6.39 -0.01
CA GLU A 270 -22.63 7.83 -0.18
C GLU A 270 -22.76 8.27 -1.65
N GLY A 271 -23.05 7.31 -2.56
CA GLY A 271 -23.16 7.54 -4.00
C GLY A 271 -21.83 7.52 -4.74
N ASP A 272 -20.76 7.00 -4.11
CA ASP A 272 -19.43 6.90 -4.72
C ASP A 272 -18.92 5.45 -4.71
N ILE A 273 -18.44 4.97 -5.85
CA ILE A 273 -18.06 3.56 -6.04
C ILE A 273 -16.67 3.20 -5.51
N HIS A 274 -15.88 4.20 -5.11
CA HIS A 274 -14.48 3.97 -4.76
C HIS A 274 -14.37 3.23 -3.43
N PRO A 275 -13.28 2.47 -3.22
CA PRO A 275 -13.03 1.80 -1.96
C PRO A 275 -12.91 2.84 -0.86
N ASN A 276 -13.41 2.50 0.32
CA ASN A 276 -13.07 3.22 1.54
C ASN A 276 -11.77 2.66 2.13
N GLN A 277 -11.35 3.17 3.28
CA GLN A 277 -10.17 2.68 4.00
C GLN A 277 -10.14 1.16 4.27
N THR A 278 -11.30 0.50 4.45
CA THR A 278 -11.40 -0.97 4.59
C THR A 278 -11.18 -1.67 3.25
N GLY A 279 -11.78 -1.14 2.17
CA GLY A 279 -11.57 -1.66 0.82
C GLY A 279 -10.13 -1.53 0.35
N TYR A 280 -9.49 -0.38 0.59
CA TYR A 280 -8.07 -0.20 0.27
C TYR A 280 -7.14 -1.09 1.09
N ASP A 281 -7.51 -1.44 2.34
CA ASP A 281 -6.78 -2.42 3.14
C ASP A 281 -6.83 -3.80 2.50
N ALA A 282 -8.02 -4.27 2.12
CA ALA A 282 -8.19 -5.56 1.46
C ALA A 282 -7.43 -5.64 0.13
N ILE A 283 -7.49 -4.58 -0.69
CA ILE A 283 -6.72 -4.50 -1.94
C ILE A 283 -5.22 -4.61 -1.63
N ALA A 284 -4.71 -3.83 -0.66
CA ALA A 284 -3.29 -3.88 -0.28
C ALA A 284 -2.86 -5.26 0.21
N HIS A 285 -3.70 -5.91 1.03
CA HIS A 285 -3.46 -7.28 1.51
C HIS A 285 -3.40 -8.28 0.36
N THR A 286 -4.32 -8.22 -0.60
CA THR A 286 -4.32 -9.10 -1.76
C THR A 286 -3.08 -8.91 -2.63
N PHE A 287 -2.63 -7.66 -2.86
CA PHE A 287 -1.35 -7.41 -3.53
C PHE A 287 -0.16 -7.97 -2.73
N ALA A 288 -0.09 -7.70 -1.43
CA ALA A 288 1.00 -8.15 -0.58
C ALA A 288 1.09 -9.68 -0.53
N GLN A 289 -0.06 -10.37 -0.48
CA GLN A 289 -0.12 -11.83 -0.52
C GLN A 289 0.26 -12.40 -1.88
N THR A 290 -0.10 -11.72 -2.97
CA THR A 290 0.31 -12.09 -4.33
C THR A 290 1.82 -11.99 -4.53
N ILE A 291 2.44 -10.96 -3.94
CA ILE A 291 3.88 -10.71 -4.09
C ILE A 291 4.69 -11.60 -3.15
N TRP A 292 4.33 -11.66 -1.86
CA TRP A 292 5.16 -12.25 -0.81
C TRP A 292 4.54 -13.49 -0.15
N GLY A 293 3.39 -13.96 -0.63
CA GLY A 293 2.68 -15.14 -0.11
C GLY A 293 1.80 -14.83 1.10
N SER A 294 1.16 -15.86 1.67
CA SER A 294 0.20 -15.71 2.78
C SER A 294 0.75 -15.06 4.06
N LYS A 295 2.07 -15.12 4.27
CA LYS A 295 2.78 -14.42 5.38
C LYS A 295 3.45 -13.12 4.92
N GLY A 296 3.14 -12.72 3.70
CA GLY A 296 3.72 -11.59 3.00
C GLY A 296 3.26 -10.24 3.54
N ASP A 297 2.01 -10.23 3.98
CA ASP A 297 1.33 -9.14 4.65
C ASP A 297 1.62 -9.17 6.16
N ARG A 298 2.24 -8.10 6.66
CA ARG A 298 2.79 -8.01 8.01
C ARG A 298 2.32 -6.73 8.69
N THR A 299 2.20 -6.80 10.01
CA THR A 299 2.07 -5.62 10.86
C THR A 299 3.29 -5.49 11.76
N PRO A 300 3.72 -4.27 12.11
CA PRO A 300 4.90 -4.07 12.94
C PRO A 300 4.60 -4.27 14.43
N PHE A 301 3.34 -4.51 14.81
CA PHE A 301 2.93 -4.61 16.21
C PHE A 301 3.60 -5.76 16.94
N ILE A 302 4.11 -5.45 18.14
CA ILE A 302 4.69 -6.44 19.05
C ILE A 302 3.56 -7.01 19.91
N LYS A 303 3.55 -8.33 20.10
CA LYS A 303 2.58 -9.04 20.93
C LYS A 303 2.49 -8.39 22.33
N GLY A 304 1.30 -7.89 22.70
CA GLY A 304 1.05 -7.21 23.97
C GLY A 304 1.04 -5.68 23.91
N GLN A 305 1.36 -5.07 22.76
CA GLN A 305 1.21 -3.63 22.55
C GLN A 305 -0.18 -3.34 21.94
N SER A 306 -0.97 -2.48 22.60
CA SER A 306 -2.31 -2.10 22.11
C SER A 306 -2.22 -1.32 20.79
N ALA A 307 -3.17 -1.55 19.88
CA ALA A 307 -3.34 -0.77 18.65
C ALA A 307 -3.60 0.74 18.93
N THR A 308 -4.05 1.08 20.13
CA THR A 308 -4.25 2.47 20.58
C THR A 308 -3.00 3.12 21.18
N SER A 309 -1.87 2.40 21.23
CA SER A 309 -0.62 2.93 21.78
C SER A 309 -0.17 4.19 21.04
N THR A 310 0.29 5.18 21.80
CA THR A 310 0.96 6.38 21.26
C THR A 310 2.47 6.22 21.22
N THR A 311 3.00 5.12 21.76
CA THR A 311 4.42 4.82 21.74
C THR A 311 4.83 4.39 20.33
N PRO A 312 5.87 5.03 19.74
CA PRO A 312 6.36 4.63 18.44
C PRO A 312 6.85 3.17 18.44
N VAL A 313 6.55 2.44 17.38
CA VAL A 313 7.12 1.11 17.16
C VAL A 313 8.46 1.28 16.44
N ILE A 314 9.51 0.60 16.90
CA ILE A 314 10.81 0.61 16.21
C ILE A 314 10.97 -0.71 15.48
N VAL A 315 11.28 -0.65 14.19
CA VAL A 315 11.54 -1.83 13.35
C VAL A 315 12.95 -1.71 12.81
N THR A 316 13.85 -2.64 13.17
CA THR A 316 15.24 -2.64 12.72
C THR A 316 15.46 -3.78 11.73
N ASN A 317 16.02 -3.48 10.55
CA ASN A 317 16.31 -4.47 9.51
C ASN A 317 15.10 -5.36 9.18
N GLY A 318 13.89 -4.79 9.19
CA GLY A 318 12.65 -5.49 8.88
C GLY A 318 12.05 -6.35 10.00
N GLN A 319 12.59 -6.23 11.22
CA GLN A 319 12.08 -6.93 12.40
C GLN A 319 11.71 -5.94 13.50
N PRO A 320 10.51 -6.03 14.10
CA PRO A 320 10.16 -5.23 15.27
C PRO A 320 11.19 -5.43 16.38
N LEU A 321 11.69 -4.33 16.93
CA LEU A 321 12.71 -4.33 17.97
C LEU A 321 12.16 -5.04 19.21
N GLN A 322 12.76 -6.18 19.54
CA GLN A 322 12.44 -6.91 20.76
C GLN A 322 13.17 -6.26 21.94
N THR A 323 12.48 -5.40 22.69
CA THR A 323 13.03 -4.78 23.88
C THR A 323 11.99 -4.67 24.99
N ALA A 324 12.42 -4.86 26.24
CA ALA A 324 11.60 -4.59 27.43
C ALA A 324 11.51 -3.09 27.76
N TYR A 325 12.22 -2.25 27.03
CA TYR A 325 12.40 -0.82 27.28
C TYR A 325 11.77 -0.03 26.13
N ALA A 326 10.51 0.35 26.33
CA ALA A 326 9.71 1.00 25.29
C ALA A 326 10.31 2.37 24.88
N PRO A 327 10.21 2.75 23.59
CA PRO A 327 10.50 4.11 23.15
C PRO A 327 9.70 5.16 23.92
N LEU A 328 10.25 6.35 24.04
CA LEU A 328 9.65 7.46 24.80
C LEU A 328 9.45 8.66 23.89
N ILE A 329 8.35 9.38 24.05
CA ILE A 329 8.19 10.71 23.45
C ILE A 329 8.46 11.74 24.54
N ARG A 330 9.48 12.57 24.37
CA ARG A 330 9.82 13.65 25.30
C ARG A 330 10.02 14.94 24.51
N LYS A 331 9.21 15.97 24.82
CA LYS A 331 9.22 17.27 24.10
C LYS A 331 9.07 17.11 22.58
N GLY A 332 8.16 16.24 22.14
CA GLY A 332 7.89 15.99 20.72
C GLY A 332 9.00 15.25 19.96
N LYS A 333 9.99 14.67 20.66
CA LYS A 333 11.05 13.84 20.05
C LYS A 333 10.97 12.41 20.55
N THR A 334 11.20 11.47 19.64
CA THR A 334 11.29 10.04 19.95
C THR A 334 12.68 9.72 20.51
N TYR A 335 12.71 9.11 21.68
CA TYR A 335 13.89 8.56 22.32
C TYR A 335 13.79 7.04 22.33
N VAL A 336 14.93 6.40 22.07
CA VAL A 336 15.06 4.95 22.04
C VAL A 336 16.20 4.52 22.94
N THR A 337 16.19 3.27 23.39
CA THR A 337 17.32 2.70 24.11
C THR A 337 18.50 2.56 23.15
N LEU A 338 19.58 3.30 23.44
CA LEU A 338 20.74 3.41 22.57
C LEU A 338 21.31 2.04 22.23
N ARG A 339 21.58 1.22 23.25
CA ARG A 339 22.19 -0.09 23.07
C ARG A 339 21.29 -1.05 22.30
N ASP A 340 20.02 -1.16 22.68
CA ASP A 340 19.14 -2.16 22.06
C ASP A 340 18.94 -1.87 20.57
N VAL A 341 18.71 -0.60 20.19
CA VAL A 341 18.57 -0.20 18.78
C VAL A 341 19.87 -0.39 18.00
N THR A 342 20.99 0.11 18.52
CA THR A 342 22.26 0.06 17.77
C THR A 342 22.80 -1.37 17.64
N THR A 343 22.64 -2.22 18.65
CA THR A 343 22.97 -3.65 18.56
C THR A 343 22.05 -4.38 17.59
N ALA A 344 20.75 -4.09 17.57
CA ALA A 344 19.82 -4.68 16.58
C ALA A 344 20.14 -4.26 15.13
N LEU A 345 20.87 -3.16 14.95
CA LEU A 345 21.42 -2.68 13.68
C LEU A 345 22.86 -3.16 13.42
N GLY A 346 23.39 -4.08 14.23
CA GLY A 346 24.71 -4.68 14.05
C GLY A 346 25.89 -3.86 14.56
N ALA A 347 25.65 -2.75 15.26
CA ALA A 347 26.71 -1.93 15.83
C ALA A 347 27.19 -2.46 17.19
N THR A 348 28.46 -2.17 17.52
CA THR A 348 29.03 -2.45 18.84
C THR A 348 28.96 -1.22 19.72
N VAL A 349 28.73 -1.41 21.02
CA VAL A 349 28.54 -0.32 21.99
C VAL A 349 29.44 -0.51 23.19
N ASN A 350 30.33 0.44 23.42
CA ASN A 350 31.19 0.52 24.59
C ASN A 350 30.74 1.65 25.52
N TRP A 351 30.67 1.38 26.83
CA TRP A 351 30.29 2.37 27.84
C TRP A 351 31.50 2.75 28.70
N SER A 352 31.75 4.04 28.85
CA SER A 352 32.71 4.58 29.80
C SER A 352 31.98 5.18 31.00
N ASN A 353 32.15 4.57 32.18
CA ASN A 353 31.55 5.10 33.41
C ASN A 353 32.25 6.38 33.88
N ALA A 354 33.56 6.51 33.65
CA ALA A 354 34.34 7.67 34.06
C ALA A 354 33.87 8.96 33.38
N THR A 355 33.49 8.86 32.10
CA THR A 355 33.05 10.01 31.29
C THR A 355 31.55 9.99 30.99
N GLN A 356 30.80 9.02 31.54
CA GLN A 356 29.39 8.78 31.25
C GLN A 356 29.08 8.83 29.74
N THR A 357 29.89 8.15 28.94
CA THR A 357 29.89 8.23 27.47
C THR A 357 29.65 6.86 26.84
N ALA A 358 28.69 6.80 25.91
CA ALA A 358 28.51 5.65 25.04
C ALA A 358 29.28 5.87 23.72
N THR A 359 30.15 4.95 23.36
CA THR A 359 30.85 4.92 22.07
C THR A 359 30.31 3.79 21.23
N ILE A 360 29.77 4.12 20.05
CA ILE A 360 29.13 3.18 19.14
C ILE A 360 29.96 3.10 17.86
N GLN A 361 30.25 1.88 17.41
CA GLN A 361 30.95 1.60 16.16
C GLN A 361 30.02 0.81 15.23
N SER A 362 29.75 1.35 14.04
CA SER A 362 28.98 0.71 12.99
C SER A 362 29.71 0.85 11.66
N GLY A 363 30.21 -0.26 11.11
CA GLY A 363 31.10 -0.24 9.96
C GLY A 363 32.31 0.68 10.19
N LYS A 364 32.51 1.65 9.29
CA LYS A 364 33.56 2.68 9.38
C LYS A 364 33.22 3.84 10.32
N ASN A 365 31.95 4.00 10.67
CA ASN A 365 31.45 5.16 11.41
C ASN A 365 31.54 4.93 12.91
N LYS A 366 32.02 5.94 13.63
CA LYS A 366 32.15 5.95 15.09
C LYS A 366 31.49 7.18 15.68
N ILE A 367 30.60 6.98 16.64
CA ILE A 367 29.99 8.07 17.40
C ILE A 367 30.29 7.92 18.89
N SER A 368 30.55 9.03 19.57
CA SER A 368 30.63 9.10 21.04
C SER A 368 29.59 10.07 21.57
N ILE A 369 28.72 9.55 22.43
CA ILE A 369 27.54 10.22 22.97
C ILE A 369 27.69 10.30 24.49
N PRO A 370 28.19 11.42 25.04
CA PRO A 370 28.09 11.70 26.47
C PRO A 370 26.62 11.94 26.86
N VAL A 371 26.20 11.40 28.00
CA VAL A 371 24.86 11.69 28.54
C VAL A 371 24.83 13.12 29.09
N ASN A 372 23.64 13.73 29.09
CA ASN A 372 23.37 15.10 29.55
C ASN A 372 24.18 16.20 28.85
N SER A 373 24.81 15.89 27.70
CA SER A 373 25.54 16.85 26.88
C SER A 373 24.89 17.00 25.50
N LYS A 374 24.94 18.22 24.97
CA LYS A 374 24.56 18.53 23.58
C LYS A 374 25.70 18.41 22.59
N GLN A 375 26.91 18.13 23.05
CA GLN A 375 28.07 17.91 22.20
C GLN A 375 28.38 16.42 22.11
N ILE A 376 28.38 15.91 20.89
CA ILE A 376 28.77 14.54 20.56
C ILE A 376 29.99 14.57 19.64
N LYS A 377 30.66 13.42 19.46
CA LYS A 377 31.71 13.27 18.44
C LYS A 377 31.25 12.28 17.38
N VAL A 378 31.23 12.68 16.11
CA VAL A 378 30.96 11.82 14.96
C VAL A 378 32.23 11.75 14.12
N ASN A 379 32.80 10.55 13.99
CA ASN A 379 34.07 10.31 13.29
C ASN A 379 35.21 11.24 13.77
N GLY A 380 35.22 11.54 15.08
CA GLY A 380 36.19 12.42 15.73
C GLY A 380 35.83 13.91 15.72
N ALA A 381 34.96 14.36 14.81
CA ALA A 381 34.50 15.75 14.74
C ALA A 381 33.40 16.02 15.77
N THR A 382 33.50 17.14 16.50
CA THR A 382 32.45 17.56 17.42
C THR A 382 31.23 18.06 16.66
N GLN A 383 30.05 17.58 17.05
CA GLN A 383 28.76 18.04 16.53
C GLN A 383 27.82 18.42 17.67
N THR A 384 26.99 19.43 17.43
CA THR A 384 25.96 19.87 18.38
C THR A 384 24.62 19.25 18.03
N ILE A 385 23.94 18.69 19.03
CA ILE A 385 22.59 18.13 18.91
C ILE A 385 21.59 18.93 19.75
N ASP A 386 20.35 19.00 19.29
CA ASP A 386 19.30 19.79 19.97
C ASP A 386 18.97 19.26 21.36
N ASN A 387 18.97 17.93 21.50
CA ASN A 387 18.51 17.20 22.67
C ASN A 387 19.56 16.17 23.10
N SER A 388 19.91 16.16 24.38
CA SER A 388 20.92 15.26 24.92
C SER A 388 20.38 13.86 25.19
N ALA A 389 21.27 12.86 25.15
CA ALA A 389 20.99 11.54 25.71
C ALA A 389 20.89 11.63 27.23
N PHE A 390 20.15 10.72 27.86
CA PHE A 390 20.03 10.65 29.33
C PHE A 390 19.96 9.20 29.81
N ILE A 391 20.22 8.99 31.10
CA ILE A 391 20.05 7.69 31.75
C ILE A 391 18.66 7.62 32.35
N GLN A 392 17.94 6.53 32.12
CA GLN A 392 16.68 6.22 32.77
C GLN A 392 16.71 4.83 33.37
N THR A 393 16.22 4.72 34.60
CA THR A 393 16.00 3.43 35.26
C THR A 393 14.62 2.90 34.90
N THR A 394 14.54 1.66 34.45
CA THR A 394 13.28 0.97 34.17
C THR A 394 13.40 -0.46 34.67
N LYS A 395 12.46 -0.89 35.53
CA LYS A 395 12.49 -2.20 36.20
C LYS A 395 13.85 -2.49 36.86
N GLY A 396 14.38 -1.52 37.61
CA GLY A 396 15.68 -1.64 38.31
C GLY A 396 16.93 -1.60 37.41
N THR A 397 16.79 -1.50 36.09
CA THR A 397 17.93 -1.45 35.15
C THR A 397 18.11 -0.05 34.57
N GLN A 398 19.33 0.48 34.59
CA GLN A 398 19.68 1.73 33.92
C GLN A 398 19.90 1.53 32.42
N LYS A 399 19.29 2.39 31.60
CA LYS A 399 19.46 2.44 30.15
C LYS A 399 19.75 3.86 29.70
N VAL A 400 20.63 3.99 28.71
CA VAL A 400 20.84 5.26 28.01
C VAL A 400 19.75 5.39 26.95
N TYR A 401 18.95 6.44 27.06
CA TYR A 401 18.01 6.87 26.04
C TYR A 401 18.62 7.99 25.22
N VAL A 402 18.49 7.90 23.91
CA VAL A 402 19.06 8.83 22.95
C VAL A 402 17.97 9.28 21.97
N PRO A 403 17.92 10.55 21.55
CA PRO A 403 17.00 10.95 20.49
C PRO A 403 17.30 10.14 19.24
N LEU A 404 16.27 9.58 18.62
CA LEU A 404 16.44 8.71 17.47
C LEU A 404 17.19 9.42 16.32
N THR A 405 16.96 10.72 16.14
CA THR A 405 17.64 11.55 15.14
C THR A 405 19.17 11.54 15.27
N VAL A 406 19.71 11.39 16.48
CA VAL A 406 21.16 11.34 16.71
C VAL A 406 21.75 10.06 16.12
N LEU A 407 21.06 8.93 16.31
CA LEU A 407 21.50 7.65 15.76
C LEU A 407 21.43 7.66 14.23
N THR A 408 20.45 8.34 13.66
CA THR A 408 20.21 8.36 12.22
C THR A 408 21.00 9.43 11.46
N GLN A 409 21.50 10.45 12.15
CA GLN A 409 22.40 11.45 11.56
C GLN A 409 23.87 11.02 11.61
N ALA A 410 24.24 10.24 12.62
CA ALA A 410 25.62 9.82 12.84
C ALA A 410 26.01 8.55 12.07
N PHE A 411 25.01 7.79 11.65
CA PHE A 411 25.15 6.61 10.82
C PHE A 411 24.33 6.82 9.55
N ASP A 412 24.82 6.32 8.41
CA ASP A 412 24.16 6.40 7.10
C ASP A 412 22.92 5.47 7.00
N TYR A 413 22.20 5.30 8.11
CA TYR A 413 21.04 4.42 8.20
C TYR A 413 19.87 4.96 7.38
N ASN A 414 19.18 4.06 6.68
CA ASN A 414 17.91 4.40 6.04
C ASN A 414 16.80 4.44 7.11
N VAL A 415 16.04 5.53 7.13
CA VAL A 415 14.97 5.74 8.12
C VAL A 415 13.70 6.12 7.41
N GLN A 416 12.63 5.38 7.68
CA GLN A 416 11.31 5.66 7.14
C GLN A 416 10.27 5.62 8.25
N TYR A 417 9.44 6.65 8.34
CA TYR A 417 8.34 6.71 9.28
C TYR A 417 7.04 6.34 8.59
N VAL A 418 6.31 5.40 9.17
CA VAL A 418 4.99 4.96 8.73
C VAL A 418 3.95 5.45 9.73
N ALA A 419 3.16 6.45 9.31
CA ALA A 419 2.19 7.11 10.19
C ALA A 419 1.08 6.17 10.65
N ARG A 420 0.54 5.32 9.75
CA ARG A 420 -0.53 4.35 10.05
C ARG A 420 -0.22 3.50 11.27
N TRP A 421 1.03 3.03 11.36
CA TRP A 421 1.50 2.16 12.43
C TRP A 421 2.22 2.91 13.54
N LYS A 422 2.43 4.22 13.40
CA LYS A 422 3.36 5.02 14.22
C LYS A 422 4.72 4.31 14.34
N ALA A 423 5.19 3.74 13.25
CA ALA A 423 6.39 2.90 13.22
C ALA A 423 7.55 3.63 12.56
N VAL A 424 8.75 3.48 13.11
CA VAL A 424 10.00 3.92 12.49
C VAL A 424 10.77 2.69 12.04
N PHE A 425 10.92 2.53 10.74
CA PHE A 425 11.77 1.53 10.11
C PHE A 425 13.18 2.09 9.99
N ILE A 426 14.15 1.34 10.48
CA ILE A 426 15.58 1.70 10.46
C ILE A 426 16.34 0.54 9.84
N ARG A 427 17.19 0.83 8.86
CA ARG A 427 18.07 -0.15 8.21
C ARG A 427 19.51 0.31 8.25
N SER A 428 20.40 -0.64 8.58
CA SER A 428 21.85 -0.45 8.65
C SER A 428 22.53 -0.46 7.29
#